data_AF-I0IEH5-F1
#
_entry.id   AF-I0IEH5-F1
#
_cell.length_a   1.000
_cell.length_b   1.000
_cell.length_c   1.000
_cell.angle_alpha   90.00
_cell.angle_beta   90.00
_cell.angle_gamma   90.00
#
_symmetry.space_group_name_H-M   'P 1'
#
loop_
_entity.id
_entity.type
_entity.pdbx_description
1 polymer ?
#
loop_
_entity_poly.entity_id
_entity_poly.type
_entity_poly.pdbx_seq_one_letter_code
_entity_poly.pdbx_strand_id
1 'polypeptide(L)'
;MRDSRCAACGYDLIGLPGSGRCPECGERYDKETRLNVSDRTKPAAPGGAGRWRFPLIALGLAGAVVAIGGVYGVQTADPLRPISASLVLAAALLMAALWSLGR
;
A
#
# COMPACT_ATOMS: atom_id res chain seq x y z
N MET A 1 5.18 11.93 -30.63
CA MET A 1 3.99 12.25 -29.83
C MET A 1 4.46 12.56 -28.41
N ARG A 2 3.99 13.65 -27.78
CA ARG A 2 4.43 14.02 -26.43
C ARG A 2 3.58 13.22 -25.44
N ASP A 3 4.22 12.38 -24.62
CA ASP A 3 3.52 11.64 -23.58
C ASP A 3 3.03 12.61 -22.50
N SER A 4 1.72 12.84 -22.50
CA SER A 4 1.04 13.74 -21.56
C SER A 4 0.72 13.02 -20.25
N ARG A 5 1.52 12.02 -19.88
CA ARG A 5 1.24 11.15 -18.72
C ARG A 5 2.14 11.54 -17.56
N CYS A 6 1.59 11.47 -16.36
CA CYS A 6 2.37 11.63 -15.15
C CYS A 6 3.45 10.53 -15.10
N ALA A 7 4.72 10.92 -14.95
CA ALA A 7 5.83 9.97 -14.89
C ALA A 7 5.80 9.07 -13.63
N ALA A 8 5.09 9.51 -12.57
CA ALA A 8 5.01 8.76 -11.31
C ALA A 8 3.93 7.69 -11.31
N CYS A 9 2.73 7.99 -11.82
CA CYS A 9 1.58 7.08 -11.75
C CYS A 9 0.97 6.72 -13.12
N GLY A 10 1.40 7.35 -14.21
CA GLY A 10 0.86 7.13 -15.54
C GLY A 10 -0.48 7.82 -15.82
N TYR A 11 -1.04 8.58 -14.86
CA TYR A 11 -2.29 9.33 -15.05
C TYR A 11 -2.19 10.31 -16.21
N ASP A 12 -3.27 10.42 -16.99
CA ASP A 12 -3.32 11.30 -18.14
C ASP A 12 -3.51 12.76 -17.72
N LEU A 13 -2.51 13.59 -17.99
CA LEU A 13 -2.51 15.02 -17.66
C LEU A 13 -3.15 15.84 -18.78
N ILE A 14 -3.77 15.23 -19.80
CA ILE A 14 -4.56 15.95 -20.80
C ILE A 14 -5.69 16.73 -20.12
N GLY A 15 -5.86 18.00 -20.51
CA GLY A 15 -6.89 18.89 -19.93
C GLY A 15 -6.52 19.57 -18.62
N LEU A 16 -5.41 19.18 -17.97
CA LEU A 16 -4.89 19.88 -16.78
C LEU A 16 -4.02 21.10 -17.15
N PRO A 17 -3.80 22.06 -16.23
CA PRO A 17 -2.91 23.21 -16.47
C PRO A 17 -1.48 22.81 -16.87
N GLY A 18 -0.70 23.77 -17.38
CA GLY A 18 0.68 23.54 -17.84
C GLY A 18 1.60 23.00 -16.76
N SER A 19 1.39 23.44 -15.52
CA SER A 19 2.10 22.98 -14.33
C SER A 19 1.13 22.86 -13.17
N GLY A 20 1.44 21.98 -12.22
CA GLY A 20 0.55 21.74 -11.08
C GLY A 20 0.89 20.48 -10.30
N ARG A 21 -0.09 19.94 -9.57
CA ARG A 21 0.01 18.63 -8.90
C ARG A 21 -0.90 17.63 -9.57
N CYS A 22 -0.41 16.40 -9.74
CA CYS A 22 -1.23 15.31 -10.24
C CYS A 22 -2.37 15.01 -9.24
N PRO A 23 -3.63 14.91 -9.69
CA PRO A 23 -4.76 14.64 -8.81
C PRO A 23 -4.74 13.23 -8.19
N GLU A 24 -4.03 12.29 -8.81
CA GLU A 24 -3.91 10.91 -8.32
C GLU A 24 -2.79 10.74 -7.30
N CYS A 25 -1.57 11.18 -7.64
CA CYS A 25 -0.38 10.92 -6.81
C CYS A 25 0.12 12.14 -6.03
N GLY A 26 -0.38 13.34 -6.33
CA GLY A 26 0.07 14.59 -5.72
C GLY A 26 1.44 15.10 -6.21
N GLU A 27 2.10 14.36 -7.10
CA GLU A 27 3.41 14.70 -7.66
C GLU A 27 3.33 15.99 -8.47
N ARG A 28 4.34 16.85 -8.35
CA ARG A 28 4.40 18.06 -9.18
C ARG A 28 4.75 17.67 -10.60
N TYR A 29 4.02 18.22 -11.55
CA TYR A 29 4.32 18.09 -12.97
C TYR A 29 4.46 19.48 -13.58
N ASP A 30 5.32 19.56 -14.60
CA ASP A 30 5.45 20.71 -15.47
C ASP A 30 5.59 20.21 -16.92
N LYS A 31 4.61 20.59 -17.76
CA LYS A 31 4.53 20.20 -19.17
C LYS A 31 5.52 20.98 -20.03
N GLU A 32 5.96 22.15 -19.58
CA GLU A 32 6.84 23.03 -20.36
C GLU A 32 8.29 22.60 -20.26
N THR A 33 8.75 22.29 -19.04
CA THR A 33 10.15 21.91 -18.81
C THR A 33 10.48 20.47 -19.17
N ARG A 34 9.49 19.58 -19.41
CA ARG A 34 9.64 18.12 -19.68
C ARG A 34 10.48 17.35 -18.66
N LEU A 35 10.96 18.03 -17.63
CA LEU A 35 11.76 17.50 -16.57
C LEU A 35 10.83 17.52 -15.39
N ASN A 36 10.56 16.36 -14.80
CA ASN A 36 10.11 16.34 -13.43
C ASN A 36 11.06 17.27 -12.69
N VAL A 37 10.57 18.43 -12.23
CA VAL A 37 11.22 19.20 -11.18
C VAL A 37 11.03 18.35 -9.91
N SER A 38 11.71 17.20 -9.92
CA SER A 38 12.08 16.45 -8.75
C SER A 38 13.07 17.39 -8.07
N ASP A 39 12.49 18.30 -7.31
CA ASP A 39 13.16 19.04 -6.27
C ASP A 39 13.63 17.96 -5.29
N ARG A 40 14.80 17.35 -5.59
CA ARG A 40 15.44 16.26 -4.82
C ARG A 40 15.72 16.66 -3.37
N THR A 41 15.41 17.89 -3.00
CA THR A 41 15.55 18.48 -1.69
C THR A 41 14.36 18.24 -0.75
N LYS A 42 13.23 17.69 -1.24
CA LYS A 42 12.21 17.15 -0.32
C LYS A 42 12.44 15.66 -0.11
N PRO A 43 12.73 15.18 1.12
CA PRO A 43 12.67 13.76 1.41
C PRO A 43 11.29 13.29 0.97
N ALA A 44 11.29 12.27 0.11
CA ALA A 44 10.11 11.71 -0.52
C ALA A 44 8.97 11.60 0.49
N ALA A 45 7.97 12.48 0.37
CA ALA A 45 6.70 12.22 1.01
C ALA A 45 6.22 10.89 0.41
N PRO A 46 5.93 9.85 1.22
CA PRO A 46 5.53 8.57 0.69
C PRO A 46 4.24 8.74 -0.11
N GLY A 47 4.39 8.74 -1.44
CA GLY A 47 3.33 8.93 -2.41
C GLY A 47 2.24 7.89 -2.25
N GLY A 48 1.04 8.36 -1.95
CA GLY A 48 -0.12 7.59 -1.54
C GLY A 48 -0.86 6.80 -2.62
N ALA A 49 -0.22 6.41 -3.73
CA ALA A 49 -0.88 5.61 -4.78
C ALA A 49 -0.70 4.08 -4.60
N GLY A 50 0.27 3.65 -3.78
CA GLY A 50 0.47 2.24 -3.41
C GLY A 50 -0.15 1.84 -2.06
N ARG A 51 -0.59 2.82 -1.27
CA ARG A 51 -0.92 2.66 0.16
C ARG A 51 -2.24 1.92 0.43
N TRP A 52 -3.14 1.83 -0.54
CA TRP A 52 -4.42 1.11 -0.39
C TRP A 52 -4.35 -0.40 -0.69
N ARG A 53 -3.30 -0.88 -1.38
CA ARG A 53 -3.15 -2.32 -1.64
C ARG A 53 -2.58 -3.07 -0.45
N PHE A 54 -1.66 -2.45 0.30
CA PHE A 54 -1.05 -3.07 1.47
C PHE A 54 -2.04 -3.48 2.58
N PRO A 55 -3.06 -2.68 2.97
CA PRO A 55 -4.02 -3.12 3.98
C PRO A 55 -4.88 -4.30 3.49
N LEU A 56 -5.23 -4.34 2.19
CA LEU A 56 -6.00 -5.45 1.62
C LEU A 56 -5.17 -6.75 1.52
N ILE A 57 -3.89 -6.64 1.13
CA ILE A 57 -2.96 -7.78 1.09
C ILE A 57 -2.69 -8.30 2.52
N ALA A 58 -2.50 -7.40 3.49
CA ALA A 58 -2.30 -7.77 4.89
C ALA A 58 -3.54 -8.44 5.50
N LEU A 59 -4.75 -7.92 5.23
CA LEU A 59 -6.01 -8.53 5.67
C LEU A 59 -6.21 -9.91 5.05
N GLY A 60 -5.89 -10.06 3.76
CA GLY A 60 -5.95 -11.34 3.05
C GLY A 60 -4.99 -12.38 3.64
N LEU A 61 -3.74 -12.01 3.92
CA LEU A 61 -2.76 -12.90 4.55
C LEU A 61 -3.17 -13.29 5.98
N ALA A 62 -3.66 -12.35 6.78
CA ALA A 62 -4.14 -12.65 8.13
C ALA A 62 -5.32 -13.64 8.11
N GLY A 63 -6.28 -13.44 7.20
CA GLY A 63 -7.40 -14.37 7.01
C GLY A 63 -6.95 -15.77 6.58
N ALA A 64 -5.98 -15.86 5.66
CA ALA A 64 -5.42 -17.15 5.21
C ALA A 64 -4.73 -17.90 6.35
N VAL A 65 -3.95 -17.21 7.19
CA VAL A 65 -3.27 -17.81 8.35
C VAL A 65 -4.29 -18.39 9.35
N VAL A 66 -5.38 -17.67 9.64
CA VAL A 66 -6.44 -18.14 10.53
C VAL A 66 -7.18 -19.35 9.94
N ALA A 67 -7.52 -19.32 8.65
CA ALA A 67 -8.20 -20.42 7.97
C ALA A 67 -7.33 -21.70 7.95
N ILE A 68 -6.05 -21.56 7.60
CA ILE A 68 -5.09 -22.68 7.60
C ILE A 68 -4.92 -23.23 9.02
N GLY A 69 -4.66 -22.37 10.01
CA GLY A 69 -4.50 -22.78 11.41
C GLY A 69 -5.75 -23.47 11.98
N GLY A 70 -6.95 -23.01 11.60
CA GLY A 70 -8.22 -23.65 11.97
C GLY A 70 -8.36 -25.05 11.40
N VAL A 71 -8.06 -25.25 10.11
CA VAL A 71 -8.14 -26.57 9.45
C VAL A 71 -7.16 -27.57 10.09
N TYR A 72 -5.92 -27.15 10.36
CA TYR A 72 -4.92 -28.02 11.00
C TYR A 72 -5.24 -28.29 12.48
N GLY A 73 -5.83 -27.33 13.19
CA GLY A 73 -6.22 -27.49 14.60
C GLY A 73 -7.32 -28.53 14.83
N VAL A 74 -8.21 -28.74 13.85
CA VAL A 74 -9.28 -29.74 13.94
C VAL A 74 -8.76 -31.18 13.76
N GLN A 75 -7.61 -31.37 13.13
CA GLN A 75 -7.04 -32.71 12.88
C GLN A 75 -6.06 -33.20 13.95
N THR A 76 -5.63 -32.34 14.87
CA THR A 76 -4.69 -32.72 15.95
C THR A 76 -5.41 -33.05 17.25
N ALA A 77 -5.00 -34.14 17.92
CA ALA A 77 -5.62 -34.66 19.14
C ALA A 77 -5.51 -33.75 20.40
N ASP A 78 -4.71 -32.68 20.34
CA ASP A 78 -4.53 -31.68 21.41
C ASP A 78 -4.91 -30.27 20.93
N PRO A 79 -6.19 -29.86 21.01
CA PRO A 79 -6.68 -28.64 20.35
C PRO A 79 -6.20 -27.32 20.97
N LEU A 80 -5.68 -27.32 22.20
CA LEU A 80 -5.40 -26.07 22.94
C LEU A 80 -4.07 -25.37 22.62
N ARG A 81 -3.07 -26.07 22.06
CA ARG A 81 -1.74 -25.48 21.78
C ARG A 81 -1.60 -24.78 20.42
N PRO A 82 -2.18 -25.26 19.31
CA PRO A 82 -1.98 -24.58 18.02
C PRO A 82 -2.81 -23.30 17.87
N ILE A 83 -3.97 -23.21 18.53
CA ILE A 83 -4.91 -22.10 18.40
C ILE A 83 -4.30 -20.78 18.93
N SER A 84 -3.58 -20.83 20.05
CA SER A 84 -2.97 -19.65 20.66
C SER A 84 -1.85 -19.06 19.79
N ALA A 85 -1.03 -19.90 19.15
CA ALA A 85 0.03 -19.44 18.27
C ALA A 85 -0.53 -18.70 17.04
N SER A 86 -1.58 -19.24 16.41
CA SER A 86 -2.25 -18.58 15.27
C SER A 86 -2.93 -17.27 15.66
N LEU A 87 -3.55 -17.18 16.84
CA LEU A 87 -4.17 -15.95 17.34
C LEU A 87 -3.13 -14.86 17.63
N VAL A 88 -2.00 -15.22 18.24
CA VAL A 88 -0.91 -14.27 18.53
C VAL A 88 -0.31 -13.73 17.23
N LEU A 89 -0.11 -14.58 16.23
CA LEU A 89 0.48 -14.17 14.95
C LEU A 89 -0.49 -13.29 14.14
N ALA A 90 -1.78 -13.62 14.14
CA ALA A 90 -2.82 -12.78 13.53
C ALA A 90 -2.93 -11.41 14.21
N ALA A 91 -2.93 -11.38 15.55
CA ALA A 91 -2.97 -10.13 16.33
C ALA A 91 -1.73 -9.25 16.09
N ALA A 92 -0.53 -9.86 16.01
CA ALA A 92 0.71 -9.15 15.72
C ALA A 92 0.70 -8.50 14.32
N LEU A 93 0.22 -9.22 13.31
CA LEU A 93 0.06 -8.68 11.95
C LEU A 93 -0.97 -7.54 11.89
N LEU A 94 -2.07 -7.66 12.63
CA LEU A 94 -3.12 -6.64 12.69
C LEU A 94 -2.61 -5.36 13.38
N MET A 95 -1.87 -5.50 14.47
CA MET A 95 -1.22 -4.37 15.16
C MET A 95 -0.18 -3.68 14.28
N ALA A 96 0.64 -4.43 13.53
CA ALA A 96 1.60 -3.87 12.58
C ALA A 96 0.91 -3.09 11.45
N ALA A 97 -0.21 -3.61 10.93
CA ALA A 97 -1.00 -2.95 9.92
C ALA A 97 -1.62 -1.63 10.42
N LEU A 98 -2.20 -1.64 11.64
CA LEU A 98 -2.76 -0.44 12.27
C LEU A 98 -1.69 0.62 12.54
N TRP A 99 -0.50 0.22 12.99
CA TRP A 99 0.61 1.15 13.20
C TRP A 99 1.10 1.80 11.89
N SER A 100 1.05 1.08 10.76
CA SER A 100 1.38 1.63 9.44
C SER A 100 0.35 2.63 8.91
N LEU A 101 -0.90 2.60 9.42
CA LEU A 101 -1.96 3.53 9.05
C LEU A 101 -1.83 4.89 9.75
N GLY A 102 -1.31 4.91 10.99
CA GLY A 102 -1.20 6.11 11.83
C GLY A 102 0.05 6.96 11.58
N ARG A 103 1.00 6.48 10.78
CA ARG A 103 2.18 7.22 10.30
C ARG A 103 1.92 7.81 8.91
#